data_AF-A0ABD5UCU0-F1
#
_entry.id   AF-A0ABD5UCU0-F1
#
_cell.length_a   1.000
_cell.length_b   1.000
_cell.length_c   1.000
_cell.angle_alpha   90.00
_cell.angle_beta   90.00
_cell.angle_gamma   90.00
#
_symmetry.space_group_name_H-M   'P 1'
#
loop_
_entity.id
_entity.type
_entity.pdbx_description
1 polymer ?
#
loop_
_entity_poly.entity_id
_entity_poly.type
_entity_poly.pdbx_seq_one_letter_code
_entity_poly.pdbx_strand_id
1 'polypeptide(L)'
;MVPLQLPLGLELSLPVLLLLAGTGLIVAEALAPGAHFIVVGIALLVAGLVGLVVGAGAFGIFLMMLAVLLAGGLSLYGYREFDFYGGKGRQQTSDSAALRGKTGRATERVTTSGGEVKLDGGGFNPFYAARSMEGEIPEGTEVMVIDPGGGNVVVVEPLSAIEDAIDRELAEGRRAERDRDRDGETESA
;
A
#
# COMPACT_ATOMS: atom_id res chain seq x y z
N MET A 1 -18.43 36.44 31.58
CA MET A 1 -17.87 35.12 31.24
C MET A 1 -18.02 34.25 32.47
N VAL A 2 -18.67 33.10 32.37
CA VAL A 2 -18.82 32.17 33.50
C VAL A 2 -17.61 31.22 33.46
N PRO A 3 -16.73 31.21 34.48
CA PRO A 3 -15.66 30.23 34.56
C PRO A 3 -16.26 28.83 34.71
N LEU A 4 -15.70 27.85 34.00
CA LEU A 4 -16.07 26.45 34.19
C LEU A 4 -15.47 25.98 35.52
N GLN A 5 -16.30 25.89 36.56
CA GLN A 5 -15.85 25.41 37.87
C GLN A 5 -15.68 23.89 37.82
N LEU A 6 -14.43 23.43 37.72
CA LEU A 6 -14.08 22.05 38.00
C LEU A 6 -14.12 21.83 39.53
N PRO A 7 -14.48 20.62 40.02
CA PRO A 7 -14.66 20.32 41.44
C PRO A 7 -13.38 20.43 42.31
N LEU A 8 -12.29 20.96 41.74
CA LEU A 8 -10.97 21.17 42.35
C LEU A 8 -10.60 22.66 42.56
N GLY A 9 -11.49 23.61 42.23
CA GLY A 9 -11.25 25.04 42.50
C GLY A 9 -10.25 25.73 41.55
N LEU A 10 -9.90 25.11 40.42
CA LEU A 10 -9.05 25.68 39.39
C LEU A 10 -9.88 26.53 38.41
N GLU A 11 -9.73 27.85 38.45
CA GLU A 11 -10.27 28.75 37.43
C GLU A 11 -9.39 28.71 36.17
N LEU A 12 -9.63 27.75 35.28
CA LEU A 12 -8.92 27.67 34.01
C LEU A 12 -9.59 28.58 32.97
N SER A 13 -8.79 29.47 32.38
CA SER A 13 -9.24 30.23 31.21
C SER A 13 -9.38 29.30 29.99
N LEU A 14 -10.29 29.63 29.08
CA LEU A 14 -10.52 28.82 27.88
C LEU A 14 -9.23 28.54 27.07
N PRO A 15 -8.34 29.51 26.82
CA PRO A 15 -7.08 29.24 26.13
C PRO A 15 -6.19 28.24 26.85
N VAL A 16 -6.09 28.34 28.18
CA VAL A 16 -5.31 27.39 29.00
C VAL A 16 -5.93 26.01 28.95
N LEU A 17 -7.27 25.91 28.99
CA LEU A 17 -7.98 24.65 28.87
C LEU A 17 -7.73 23.98 27.51
N LEU A 18 -7.78 24.75 26.41
CA LEU A 18 -7.46 24.25 25.07
C LEU A 18 -6.00 23.78 24.96
N LEU A 19 -5.06 24.56 25.51
CA LEU A 19 -3.65 24.21 25.53
C LEU A 19 -3.38 22.90 26.30
N LEU A 20 -3.95 22.77 27.49
CA LEU A 20 -3.80 21.58 28.34
C LEU A 20 -4.47 20.36 27.73
N ALA A 21 -5.70 20.51 27.20
CA ALA A 21 -6.40 19.43 26.52
C ALA A 21 -5.64 18.98 25.27
N GLY A 22 -5.15 19.91 24.44
CA GLY A 22 -4.34 19.61 23.27
C GLY A 22 -3.06 18.86 23.63
N THR A 23 -2.33 19.36 24.63
CA THR A 23 -1.12 18.69 25.15
C THR A 23 -1.44 17.29 25.67
N GLY A 24 -2.52 17.14 26.45
CA GLY A 24 -2.96 15.86 27.00
C GLY A 24 -3.30 14.84 25.92
N LEU A 25 -3.97 15.26 24.84
CA LEU A 25 -4.27 14.40 23.70
C LEU A 25 -3.00 13.96 22.96
N ILE A 26 -2.03 14.86 22.77
CA ILE A 26 -0.73 14.52 22.15
C ILE A 26 0.02 13.50 23.01
N VAL A 27 0.02 13.67 24.33
CA VAL A 27 0.65 12.70 25.26
C VAL A 27 -0.11 11.37 25.25
N ALA A 28 -1.45 11.38 25.25
CA ALA A 28 -2.25 10.17 25.20
C ALA A 28 -1.97 9.35 23.93
N GLU A 29 -1.85 10.01 22.79
CA GLU A 29 -1.43 9.38 21.53
C GLU A 29 -0.03 8.75 21.65
N ALA A 30 0.91 9.45 22.28
CA ALA A 30 2.27 8.94 22.46
C ALA A 30 2.33 7.67 23.33
N LEU A 31 1.38 7.50 24.26
CA LEU A 31 1.26 6.30 25.11
C LEU A 31 0.53 5.15 24.40
N ALA A 32 -0.47 5.46 23.59
CA ALA A 32 -1.28 4.49 22.85
C ALA A 32 -1.45 4.96 21.39
N PRO A 33 -0.53 4.56 20.50
CA PRO A 33 -0.55 5.01 19.10
C PRO A 33 -1.81 4.51 18.38
N GLY A 34 -2.58 5.43 17.82
CA GLY A 34 -3.89 5.19 17.18
C GLY A 34 -4.33 6.24 16.16
N ALA A 35 -3.48 7.22 15.83
CA ALA A 35 -3.62 8.27 14.82
C ALA A 35 -4.71 9.33 15.01
N HIS A 36 -5.64 9.14 15.94
CA HIS A 36 -6.81 10.01 16.05
C HIS A 36 -6.60 11.22 16.97
N PHE A 37 -5.81 11.07 18.03
CA PHE A 37 -5.66 12.13 19.03
C PHE A 37 -4.62 13.18 18.62
N ILE A 38 -3.64 12.82 17.79
CA ILE A 38 -2.62 13.79 17.34
C ILE A 38 -3.23 14.96 16.56
N VAL A 39 -4.18 14.71 15.66
CA VAL A 39 -4.80 15.74 14.81
C VAL A 39 -5.61 16.72 15.66
N VAL A 40 -6.45 16.20 16.55
CA VAL A 40 -7.25 17.03 17.46
C VAL A 40 -6.34 17.72 18.48
N GLY A 41 -5.31 17.03 18.97
CA GLY A 41 -4.33 17.54 19.91
C GLY A 41 -3.59 18.76 19.39
N ILE A 42 -3.06 18.70 18.16
CA ILE A 42 -2.39 19.84 17.50
C ILE A 42 -3.38 20.99 17.30
N ALA A 43 -4.61 20.72 16.85
CA ALA A 43 -5.61 21.75 16.62
C ALA A 43 -5.93 22.54 17.90
N LEU A 44 -6.16 21.84 19.02
CA LEU A 44 -6.44 22.46 20.31
C LEU A 44 -5.21 23.15 20.90
N LEU A 45 -4.01 22.56 20.76
CA LEU A 45 -2.76 23.16 21.22
C LEU A 45 -2.51 24.52 20.55
N VAL A 46 -2.60 24.57 19.22
CA VAL A 46 -2.40 25.80 18.44
C VAL A 46 -3.47 26.84 18.78
N ALA A 47 -4.74 26.42 18.89
CA ALA A 47 -5.82 27.32 19.29
C ALA A 47 -5.61 27.89 20.70
N GLY A 48 -5.16 27.07 21.66
CA GLY A 48 -4.81 27.53 23.00
C GLY A 48 -3.69 28.57 22.99
N LEU A 49 -2.63 28.35 22.19
CA LEU A 49 -1.54 29.32 22.01
C LEU A 49 -2.04 30.64 21.41
N VAL A 50 -2.88 30.59 20.37
CA VAL A 50 -3.49 31.79 19.77
C VAL A 50 -4.34 32.53 20.80
N GLY A 51 -5.12 31.81 21.60
CA GLY A 51 -5.94 32.38 22.67
C GLY A 51 -5.13 33.03 23.79
N LEU A 52 -3.92 32.53 24.08
CA LEU A 52 -3.02 33.16 25.06
C LEU A 52 -2.43 34.47 24.55
N VAL A 53 -2.15 34.56 23.25
CA VAL A 53 -1.58 35.76 22.62
C VAL A 53 -2.65 36.84 22.41
N VAL A 54 -3.82 36.46 21.93
CA VAL A 54 -4.90 37.42 21.56
C VAL A 54 -5.89 37.67 22.71
N GLY A 55 -5.97 36.74 23.66
CA GLY A 55 -6.98 36.74 24.72
C GLY A 55 -8.32 36.10 24.30
N ALA A 56 -9.21 35.93 25.26
CA ALA A 56 -10.48 35.19 25.08
C ALA A 56 -11.68 36.08 24.70
N GLY A 57 -11.47 37.31 24.23
CA GLY A 57 -12.57 38.17 23.75
C GLY A 57 -13.23 37.63 22.47
N ALA A 58 -14.34 38.22 22.03
CA ALA A 58 -15.09 37.73 20.85
C ALA A 58 -14.22 37.55 19.59
N PHE A 59 -13.33 38.51 19.33
CA PHE A 59 -12.37 38.41 18.23
C PHE A 59 -11.34 37.29 18.45
N GLY A 60 -10.83 37.13 19.67
CA GLY A 60 -9.93 36.04 20.03
C GLY A 60 -10.58 34.66 19.90
N ILE A 61 -11.85 34.52 20.29
CA ILE A 61 -12.64 33.29 20.10
C ILE A 61 -12.75 32.94 18.61
N PHE A 62 -13.05 33.93 17.78
CA PHE A 62 -13.09 33.74 16.33
C PHE A 62 -11.75 33.26 15.78
N LEU A 63 -10.64 33.88 16.20
CA LEU A 63 -9.30 33.45 15.77
C LEU A 63 -8.93 32.05 16.28
N MET A 64 -9.30 31.68 17.51
CA MET A 64 -9.12 30.33 18.03
C MET A 64 -9.91 29.30 17.20
N MET A 65 -11.17 29.60 16.85
CA MET A 65 -11.97 28.73 15.98
C MET A 65 -11.30 28.55 14.61
N LEU A 66 -10.85 29.64 14.00
CA LEU A 66 -10.14 29.58 12.72
C LEU A 66 -8.83 28.77 12.86
N ALA A 67 -8.09 28.95 13.95
CA ALA A 67 -6.87 28.20 14.23
C ALA A 67 -7.15 26.69 14.37
N VAL A 68 -8.25 26.28 15.02
CA VAL A 68 -8.65 24.87 15.09
C VAL A 68 -8.87 24.30 13.69
N LEU A 69 -9.61 25.00 12.83
CA LEU A 69 -9.90 24.53 11.48
C LEU A 69 -8.65 24.43 10.62
N LEU A 70 -7.79 25.46 10.66
CA LEU A 70 -6.56 25.50 9.87
C LEU A 70 -5.55 24.48 10.38
N ALA A 71 -5.22 24.49 11.67
CA ALA A 71 -4.24 23.58 12.25
C ALA A 71 -4.72 22.13 12.20
N GLY A 72 -6.01 21.87 12.47
CA GLY A 72 -6.60 20.53 12.34
C GLY A 72 -6.62 20.06 10.89
N GLY A 73 -7.00 20.93 9.95
CA GLY A 73 -6.99 20.63 8.52
C GLY A 73 -5.59 20.34 7.99
N LEU A 74 -4.60 21.18 8.33
CA LEU A 74 -3.19 20.98 7.96
C LEU A 74 -2.62 19.72 8.60
N SER A 75 -2.94 19.45 9.87
CA SER A 75 -2.49 18.23 10.56
C SER A 75 -3.11 16.99 9.94
N LEU A 76 -4.40 17.02 9.59
CA LEU A 76 -5.07 15.93 8.90
C LEU A 76 -4.51 15.74 7.49
N TYR A 77 -4.25 16.82 6.77
CA TYR A 77 -3.62 16.77 5.45
C TYR A 77 -2.22 16.17 5.55
N GLY A 78 -1.38 16.67 6.46
CA GLY A 78 -0.05 16.13 6.69
C GLY A 78 -0.08 14.67 7.15
N TYR A 79 -1.05 14.30 7.97
CA TYR A 79 -1.27 12.91 8.38
C TYR A 79 -1.58 12.00 7.17
N ARG A 80 -2.42 12.46 6.23
CA ARG A 80 -2.77 11.71 5.01
C ARG A 80 -1.64 11.66 3.98
N GLU A 81 -0.96 12.78 3.79
CA GLU A 81 0.07 12.95 2.75
C GLU A 81 1.37 12.26 3.13
N PHE A 82 1.86 12.48 4.37
CA PHE A 82 3.20 12.05 4.76
C PHE A 82 3.27 10.63 5.33
N ASP A 83 2.12 9.94 5.50
CA ASP A 83 2.11 8.57 6.05
C ASP A 83 3.00 8.50 7.30
N PHE A 84 2.88 9.51 8.18
CA PHE A 84 3.81 9.75 9.29
C PHE A 84 3.81 8.61 10.32
N TYR A 85 2.77 7.76 10.24
CA TYR A 85 2.65 6.46 10.89
C TYR A 85 2.31 5.36 9.87
N GLY A 86 3.01 5.37 8.74
CA GLY A 86 2.98 4.38 7.65
C GLY A 86 3.62 3.05 8.01
N GLY A 87 3.39 2.58 9.23
CA GLY A 87 3.51 1.17 9.54
C GLY A 87 2.20 0.50 9.16
N LYS A 88 2.10 0.02 7.91
CA LYS A 88 1.00 -0.82 7.37
C LYS A 88 -0.25 -0.04 6.94
N GLY A 89 -0.20 0.68 5.82
CA GLY A 89 -1.37 1.41 5.33
C GLY A 89 -1.48 1.54 3.82
N ARG A 90 -0.38 1.84 3.13
CA ARG A 90 -0.24 1.39 1.74
C ARG A 90 0.11 -0.09 1.77
N GLN A 91 -0.90 -0.94 1.93
CA GLN A 91 -1.06 -2.00 0.93
C GLN A 91 -1.36 -1.29 -0.40
N GLN A 92 -0.37 -0.58 -0.93
CA GLN A 92 -0.16 -0.60 -2.36
C GLN A 92 0.04 -2.09 -2.58
N THR A 93 -1.02 -2.77 -3.04
CA THR A 93 -0.90 -4.08 -3.66
C THR A 93 0.40 -4.01 -4.43
N SER A 94 1.43 -4.71 -3.95
CA SER A 94 2.66 -4.91 -4.72
C SER A 94 2.14 -5.33 -6.07
N ASP A 95 2.28 -4.40 -7.02
CA ASP A 95 1.44 -4.29 -8.20
C ASP A 95 1.22 -5.69 -8.73
N SER A 96 -0.03 -6.13 -8.98
CA SER A 96 -0.24 -7.47 -9.51
C SER A 96 0.66 -7.70 -10.73
N ALA A 97 0.95 -6.65 -11.51
CA ALA A 97 1.97 -6.63 -12.56
C ALA A 97 3.37 -7.18 -12.15
N ALA A 98 3.83 -6.95 -10.92
CA ALA A 98 5.11 -7.44 -10.40
C ALA A 98 5.17 -8.95 -10.17
N LEU A 99 4.01 -9.63 -10.13
CA LEU A 99 3.95 -11.09 -10.07
C LEU A 99 4.16 -11.73 -11.45
N ARG A 100 3.96 -11.00 -12.55
CA ARG A 100 4.16 -11.53 -13.89
C ARG A 100 5.62 -11.95 -14.11
N GLY A 101 5.84 -13.15 -14.61
CA GLY A 101 7.16 -13.74 -14.81
C GLY A 101 7.82 -14.28 -13.53
N LYS A 102 7.15 -14.23 -12.37
CA LYS A 102 7.64 -14.90 -11.16
C LYS A 102 7.45 -16.41 -11.26
N THR A 103 8.44 -17.12 -10.74
CA THR A 103 8.42 -18.58 -10.61
C THR A 103 7.84 -18.98 -9.26
N GLY A 104 7.39 -20.24 -9.21
CA GLY A 104 6.94 -20.89 -8.00
C GLY A 104 6.70 -22.37 -8.21
N ARG A 105 5.99 -22.97 -7.26
CA ARG A 105 5.66 -24.39 -7.29
C ARG A 105 4.19 -24.61 -6.94
N ALA A 106 3.53 -25.52 -7.66
CA ALA A 106 2.20 -25.98 -7.32
C ALA A 106 2.19 -26.67 -5.96
N THR A 107 1.41 -26.14 -5.01
CA THR A 107 1.20 -26.73 -3.68
C THR A 107 -0.06 -27.59 -3.65
N GLU A 108 -0.98 -27.35 -4.58
CA GLU A 108 -2.13 -28.20 -4.87
C GLU A 108 -2.20 -28.39 -6.39
N ARG A 109 -2.91 -29.42 -6.85
CA ARG A 109 -3.23 -29.59 -8.27
C ARG A 109 -3.91 -28.34 -8.82
N VAL A 110 -3.36 -27.78 -9.88
CA VAL A 110 -3.93 -26.60 -10.56
C VAL A 110 -4.66 -27.03 -11.82
N THR A 111 -5.89 -26.56 -11.97
CA THR A 111 -6.75 -26.79 -13.14
C THR A 111 -7.21 -25.44 -13.70
N THR A 112 -7.99 -25.46 -14.77
CA THR A 112 -8.65 -24.25 -15.29
C THR A 112 -9.64 -23.64 -14.30
N SER A 113 -10.12 -24.42 -13.32
CA SER A 113 -11.11 -23.99 -12.33
C SER A 113 -10.51 -23.46 -11.02
N GLY A 114 -9.33 -23.96 -10.63
CA GLY A 114 -8.65 -23.56 -9.40
C GLY A 114 -7.48 -24.47 -9.03
N GLY A 115 -6.82 -24.13 -7.93
CA GLY A 115 -5.64 -24.76 -7.36
C GLY A 115 -4.83 -23.75 -6.54
N GLU A 116 -3.64 -24.13 -6.11
CA GLU A 116 -2.76 -23.27 -5.29
C GLU A 116 -1.29 -23.40 -5.73
N VAL A 117 -0.58 -22.28 -5.71
CA VAL A 117 0.86 -22.21 -5.94
C VAL A 117 1.53 -21.41 -4.84
N LYS A 118 2.76 -21.78 -4.53
CA LYS A 118 3.68 -20.98 -3.72
C LYS A 118 4.69 -20.28 -4.63
N LEU A 119 4.68 -18.95 -4.65
CA LEU A 119 5.61 -18.14 -5.44
C LEU A 119 6.89 -17.81 -4.66
N ASP A 120 8.03 -17.76 -5.34
CA ASP A 120 9.33 -17.48 -4.72
C ASP A 120 9.48 -16.02 -4.24
N GLY A 121 8.56 -15.13 -4.65
CA GLY A 121 8.63 -13.68 -4.39
C GLY A 121 7.31 -13.01 -3.97
N GLY A 122 6.39 -13.74 -3.31
CA GLY A 122 5.01 -13.30 -3.01
C GLY A 122 4.78 -12.35 -1.82
N GLY A 123 5.82 -11.70 -1.28
CA GLY A 123 5.67 -10.85 -0.10
C GLY A 123 5.39 -11.65 1.19
N PHE A 124 4.48 -11.15 2.05
CA PHE A 124 4.26 -11.73 3.39
C PHE A 124 3.56 -13.08 3.38
N ASN A 125 2.68 -13.34 2.40
CA ASN A 125 2.05 -14.63 2.18
C ASN A 125 2.36 -15.11 0.75
N PRO A 126 3.27 -16.07 0.55
CA PRO A 126 3.68 -16.51 -0.78
C PRO A 126 2.69 -17.48 -1.45
N PHE A 127 1.56 -17.81 -0.80
CA PHE A 127 0.55 -18.74 -1.33
C PHE A 127 -0.55 -17.99 -2.07
N TYR A 128 -0.79 -18.39 -3.32
CA TYR A 128 -1.77 -17.78 -4.21
C TYR A 128 -2.69 -18.85 -4.78
N ALA A 129 -3.97 -18.50 -4.94
CA ALA A 129 -4.86 -19.31 -5.75
C ALA A 129 -4.39 -19.24 -7.20
N ALA A 130 -4.45 -20.36 -7.90
CA ALA A 130 -3.92 -20.47 -9.25
C ALA A 130 -4.93 -21.10 -10.20
N ARG A 131 -4.83 -20.73 -11.48
CA ARG A 131 -5.51 -21.41 -12.58
C ARG A 131 -4.51 -21.69 -13.69
N SER A 132 -4.66 -22.84 -14.33
CA SER A 132 -3.97 -23.13 -15.59
C SER A 132 -4.71 -22.44 -16.73
N MET A 133 -3.98 -21.93 -17.73
CA MET A 133 -4.59 -21.56 -19.02
C MET A 133 -5.23 -22.79 -19.66
N GLU A 134 -4.47 -23.88 -19.72
CA GLU A 134 -4.88 -25.12 -20.36
C GLU A 134 -4.43 -26.34 -19.55
N GLY A 135 -5.24 -27.40 -19.55
CA GLY A 135 -4.90 -28.66 -18.89
C GLY A 135 -4.83 -28.61 -17.36
N GLU A 136 -4.16 -29.62 -16.80
CA GLU A 136 -3.93 -29.77 -15.35
C GLU A 136 -2.43 -29.75 -15.05
N ILE A 137 -2.05 -29.08 -13.96
CA ILE A 137 -0.69 -29.00 -13.46
C ILE A 137 -0.64 -29.80 -12.15
N PRO A 138 0.12 -30.91 -12.09
CA PRO A 138 0.27 -31.71 -10.88
C PRO A 138 0.91 -30.92 -9.74
N GLU A 139 0.59 -31.31 -8.50
CA GLU A 139 1.29 -30.83 -7.30
C GLU A 139 2.81 -31.06 -7.44
N GLY A 140 3.59 -30.10 -6.95
CA GLY A 140 5.05 -30.14 -6.99
C GLY A 140 5.66 -29.66 -8.30
N THR A 141 4.86 -29.41 -9.35
CA THR A 141 5.35 -28.89 -10.64
C THR A 141 5.82 -27.44 -10.51
N GLU A 142 6.92 -27.11 -11.17
CA GLU A 142 7.41 -25.72 -11.27
C GLU A 142 6.58 -24.94 -12.27
N VAL A 143 6.21 -23.73 -11.89
CA VAL A 143 5.28 -22.90 -12.65
C VAL A 143 5.78 -21.47 -12.75
N MET A 144 5.33 -20.76 -13.79
CA MET A 144 5.55 -19.34 -13.97
C MET A 144 4.22 -18.61 -14.12
N VAL A 145 4.10 -17.44 -13.50
CA VAL A 145 2.93 -16.56 -13.63
C VAL A 145 2.96 -15.86 -14.99
N ILE A 146 1.99 -16.16 -15.84
CA ILE A 146 1.84 -15.55 -17.17
C ILE A 146 0.90 -14.35 -17.16
N ASP A 147 -0.11 -14.39 -16.29
CA ASP A 147 -1.04 -13.30 -16.03
C ASP A 147 -1.29 -13.21 -14.51
N PRO A 148 -0.91 -12.10 -13.87
CA PRO A 148 -1.14 -11.93 -12.44
C PRO A 148 -2.61 -11.71 -12.06
N GLY A 149 -3.51 -11.55 -13.03
CA GLY A 149 -4.95 -11.43 -12.81
C GLY A 149 -5.35 -10.18 -12.01
N GLY A 150 -6.58 -10.20 -11.50
CA GLY A 150 -7.14 -9.19 -10.59
C GLY A 150 -7.55 -9.81 -9.27
N GLY A 151 -6.71 -9.68 -8.23
CA GLY A 151 -6.95 -10.24 -6.89
C GLY A 151 -5.88 -11.27 -6.48
N ASN A 152 -6.29 -12.29 -5.71
CA ASN A 152 -5.42 -13.37 -5.22
C ASN A 152 -5.36 -14.61 -6.13
N VAL A 153 -5.88 -14.51 -7.35
CA VAL A 153 -5.90 -15.60 -8.32
C VAL A 153 -4.95 -15.26 -9.47
N VAL A 154 -3.88 -16.03 -9.60
CA VAL A 154 -2.89 -15.90 -10.69
C VAL A 154 -3.12 -16.97 -11.76
N VAL A 155 -2.80 -16.65 -13.00
CA VAL A 155 -2.76 -17.63 -14.09
C VAL A 155 -1.33 -18.07 -14.30
N VAL A 156 -1.12 -19.39 -14.29
CA VAL A 156 0.20 -20.01 -14.34
C VAL A 156 0.29 -21.07 -15.42
N GLU A 157 1.50 -21.31 -15.90
CA GLU A 157 1.83 -22.44 -16.77
C GLU A 157 3.04 -23.22 -16.24
N PRO A 158 3.16 -24.52 -16.57
CA PRO A 158 4.35 -25.30 -16.27
C PRO A 158 5.57 -24.66 -16.91
N LEU A 159 6.66 -24.51 -16.14
CA LEU A 159 7.89 -23.91 -16.65
C LEU A 159 8.44 -24.67 -17.87
N SER A 160 8.33 -25.99 -17.88
CA SER A 160 8.75 -26.85 -19.00
C SER A 160 7.99 -26.56 -20.29
N ALA A 161 6.69 -26.23 -20.22
CA ALA A 161 5.89 -25.93 -21.40
C ALA A 161 6.35 -24.61 -22.07
N ILE A 162 6.77 -23.65 -21.25
CA ILE A 162 7.30 -22.36 -21.71
C ILE A 162 8.68 -22.56 -22.36
N GLU A 163 9.58 -23.33 -21.72
CA GLU A 163 10.91 -23.64 -22.26
C GLU A 163 10.84 -24.37 -23.61
N ASP A 164 9.97 -25.38 -23.73
CA ASP A 164 9.76 -26.14 -24.96
C ASP A 164 9.26 -25.27 -26.14
N ALA A 165 8.41 -24.27 -25.85
CA ALA A 165 7.90 -23.35 -26.87
C ALA A 165 9.02 -22.42 -27.39
N ILE A 166 9.84 -21.89 -26.48
CA ILE A 166 10.98 -21.02 -26.81
C ILE A 166 12.00 -21.78 -27.67
N ASP A 167 12.35 -23.00 -27.27
CA ASP A 167 13.32 -23.82 -28.01
C ASP A 167 12.86 -24.16 -29.43
N ARG A 168 11.56 -24.37 -29.62
CA ARG A 168 10.97 -24.61 -30.94
C ARG A 168 11.08 -23.38 -31.85
N GLU A 169 10.68 -22.21 -31.35
CA GLU A 169 10.77 -20.95 -32.12
C GLU A 169 12.23 -20.59 -32.45
N LEU A 170 13.15 -20.78 -31.50
CA LEU A 170 14.59 -20.59 -31.73
C LEU A 170 15.16 -21.57 -32.77
N ALA A 171 14.66 -22.80 -32.83
CA ALA A 171 15.05 -23.76 -33.86
C ALA A 171 14.51 -23.37 -35.25
N GLU A 172 13.29 -22.84 -35.33
CA GLU A 172 12.70 -22.36 -36.58
C GLU A 172 13.40 -21.11 -37.11
N GLY A 173 13.71 -20.14 -36.25
CA GLY A 173 14.49 -18.95 -36.62
C GLY A 173 15.86 -19.31 -37.21
N ARG A 174 16.58 -20.26 -36.59
CA ARG A 174 17.88 -20.73 -37.10
C ARG A 174 17.79 -21.47 -38.44
N ARG A 175 16.65 -22.10 -38.75
CA ARG A 175 16.43 -22.74 -40.07
C ARG A 175 16.16 -21.68 -41.14
N ALA A 176 15.31 -20.71 -40.83
CA ALA A 176 14.99 -19.62 -41.75
C ALA A 176 16.21 -18.75 -42.11
N GLU A 177 17.12 -18.51 -41.18
CA GLU A 177 18.41 -17.84 -41.47
C GLU A 177 19.29 -18.68 -42.43
N ARG A 178 19.44 -19.98 -42.16
CA ARG A 178 20.26 -20.87 -43.00
C ARG A 178 19.73 -21.00 -44.42
N ASP A 179 18.41 -20.98 -44.60
CA ASP A 179 17.80 -21.07 -45.93
C ASP A 179 18.01 -19.77 -46.73
N ARG A 180 17.95 -18.59 -46.07
CA ARG A 180 18.30 -17.30 -46.71
C ARG A 180 19.77 -17.23 -47.14
N ASP A 181 20.67 -17.76 -46.31
CA ASP A 181 22.11 -17.77 -46.62
C ASP A 181 22.43 -18.69 -47.82
N ARG A 182 21.70 -19.80 -47.99
CA ARG A 182 21.85 -20.69 -49.18
C ARG A 182 21.32 -20.07 -50.47
N ASP A 183 20.21 -19.35 -50.41
CA ASP A 183 19.64 -18.70 -51.59
C ASP A 183 20.55 -17.55 -52.08
N GLY A 184 21.26 -16.87 -51.17
CA GLY A 184 22.24 -15.82 -51.50
C GLY A 184 23.52 -16.33 -52.20
N GLU A 185 23.95 -17.58 -51.96
CA GLU A 185 25.10 -18.17 -52.66
C GLU A 185 24.78 -18.61 -54.10
N THR A 186 23.50 -18.80 -54.44
CA THR A 186 23.10 -19.29 -55.78
C THR A 186 22.99 -18.15 -56.81
N GLU A 187 22.87 -16.89 -56.38
CA GLU A 187 22.88 -15.70 -57.27
C GLU A 187 24.29 -15.15 -57.58
N SER A 188 25.36 -15.73 -57.01
CA SER A 188 26.75 -15.26 -57.20
C SER A 188 27.64 -16.17 -58.07
N ALA A 189 27.05 -17.12 -58.82
CA ALA A 189 27.76 -18.02 -59.73
C ALA A 189 27.50 -17.72 -61.22
#